data_AF-A0A9D8T797-F1
#
_entry.id   AF-A0A9D8T797-F1
#
_cell.length_a   1.000
_cell.length_b   1.000
_cell.length_c   1.000
_cell.angle_alpha   90.00
_cell.angle_beta   90.00
_cell.angle_gamma   90.00
#
_symmetry.space_group_name_H-M   'P 1'
#
loop_
_entity.id
_entity.type
_entity.pdbx_description
1 polymer ?
#
loop_
_entity_poly.entity_id
_entity_poly.type
_entity_poly.pdbx_seq_one_letter_code
_entity_poly.pdbx_strand_id
1 'polypeptide(L)' 'MKTKHFIVSFLVVLCHFSALQAAPQRSRYNFNHDWLLYVGDQAEAKQIKFNDSQWKAVNLPAAFNEDQAFAKDIKDL' A
#
# COMPACT_ATOMS: atom_id res chain seq x y z
N MET A 1 -44.08 37.60 2.70
CA MET A 1 -43.28 36.87 3.70
C MET A 1 -43.16 35.38 3.38
N LYS A 2 -44.25 34.66 3.06
CA LYS A 2 -44.25 33.21 2.79
C LYS A 2 -43.25 32.74 1.71
N THR A 3 -43.09 33.48 0.61
CA THR A 3 -42.16 33.13 -0.50
C THR A 3 -40.69 33.27 -0.11
N LYS A 4 -40.32 34.26 0.71
CA LYS A 4 -38.96 34.42 1.23
C LYS A 4 -38.59 33.29 2.20
N HIS A 5 -39.51 32.87 3.07
CA HIS A 5 -39.30 31.72 3.95
C HIS A 5 -39.16 30.41 3.16
N PHE A 6 -39.90 30.25 2.06
CA PHE A 6 -39.76 29.09 1.17
C PHE A 6 -38.38 29.04 0.50
N ILE A 7 -37.90 30.18 -0.03
CA ILE A 7 -36.57 30.26 -0.65
C ILE A 7 -35.46 29.99 0.37
N VAL A 8 -35.55 30.58 1.57
CA VAL A 8 -34.57 30.34 2.64
C VAL A 8 -34.58 28.88 3.07
N SER A 9 -35.75 28.28 3.25
CA SER A 9 -35.87 26.85 3.60
C SER A 9 -35.28 25.96 2.51
N PHE A 10 -35.54 26.26 1.24
CA PHE A 10 -34.96 25.55 0.10
C PHE A 10 -33.44 25.65 0.04
N LEU A 11 -32.87 26.85 0.26
CA LEU A 11 -31.43 27.06 0.29
C LEU A 11 -30.76 26.32 1.47
N VAL A 12 -31.42 26.29 2.63
CA VAL A 12 -30.94 25.55 3.80
C VAL A 12 -30.90 24.05 3.50
N VAL A 13 -31.96 23.49 2.91
CA VAL A 13 -31.98 22.06 2.52
C VAL A 13 -30.91 21.74 1.49
N LEU A 14 -30.69 22.61 0.50
CA LEU A 14 -29.65 22.43 -0.51
C LEU A 14 -28.24 22.41 0.11
N CYS A 15 -27.95 23.31 1.06
CA CYS A 15 -26.67 23.35 1.77
C CYS A 15 -26.40 22.08 2.60
N HIS A 16 -27.44 21.48 3.20
CA HIS A 16 -27.29 20.24 3.98
C HIS A 16 -26.99 19.04 3.07
N PHE A 17 -27.53 19.02 1.84
CA PHE A 17 -27.29 17.94 0.89
C PHE A 17 -25.84 17.95 0.36
N SER A 18 -25.27 19.14 0.16
CA SER A 18 -23.87 19.33 -0.27
C SER A 18 -22.83 18.89 0.77
N ALA A 19 -23.23 18.78 2.04
CA ALA A 19 -22.35 18.42 3.16
C ALA A 19 -22.28 16.90 3.42
N LEU A 20 -23.07 16.09 2.71
CA LEU A 20 -22.96 14.62 2.73
C LEU A 20 -21.75 14.18 1.90
N GLN A 21 -20.55 14.40 2.44
CA GLN A 21 -19.35 13.74 1.91
C GLN A 21 -19.42 12.26 2.29
N ALA A 22 -19.45 11.39 1.27
CA ALA A 22 -19.27 9.96 1.49
C ALA A 22 -17.94 9.73 2.21
N ALA A 23 -17.94 8.87 3.23
CA ALA A 23 -16.71 8.48 3.90
C ALA A 23 -15.70 7.98 2.86
N PRO A 24 -14.41 8.35 2.96
CA PRO A 24 -13.41 7.93 2.00
C PRO A 24 -13.42 6.40 1.89
N GLN A 25 -13.66 5.90 0.68
CA GLN A 25 -13.76 4.47 0.43
C GLN A 25 -12.41 3.82 0.73
N ARG A 26 -12.40 2.80 1.60
CA ARG A 26 -11.19 2.04 1.91
C ARG A 26 -10.66 1.39 0.63
N SER A 27 -9.48 1.82 0.21
CA SER A 27 -8.74 1.19 -0.87
C SER A 27 -7.78 0.14 -0.31
N ARG A 28 -7.70 -1.01 -0.97
CA ARG A 28 -6.72 -2.06 -0.68
C ARG A 28 -5.78 -2.16 -1.87
N TYR A 29 -4.50 -1.96 -1.63
CA TYR A 29 -3.46 -2.05 -2.65
C TYR A 29 -2.75 -3.40 -2.56
N ASN A 30 -2.39 -3.96 -3.71
CA ASN A 30 -1.44 -5.05 -3.76
C ASN A 30 -0.04 -4.47 -3.55
N PHE A 31 0.63 -4.89 -2.48
CA PHE A 31 1.95 -4.38 -2.09
C PHE A 31 3.07 -5.38 -2.36
N ASN A 32 2.83 -6.31 -3.27
CA ASN A 32 3.78 -7.38 -3.57
C ASN A 32 4.82 -6.98 -4.62
N HIS A 33 4.59 -5.94 -5.40
CA HIS A 33 5.43 -5.62 -6.54
C HIS A 33 6.68 -4.81 -6.16
N ASP A 34 7.74 -4.96 -6.94
CA ASP A 34 8.91 -4.08 -6.98
C ASP A 34 9.72 -3.99 -5.68
N TRP A 35 9.86 -5.12 -4.98
CA TRP A 35 10.76 -5.22 -3.82
C TRP A 35 12.20 -5.49 -4.25
N LEU A 36 13.15 -5.02 -3.44
CA LEU A 36 14.56 -5.36 -3.57
C LEU A 36 14.98 -6.30 -2.43
N LEU A 37 15.73 -7.36 -2.78
CA LEU A 37 16.17 -8.41 -1.86
C LEU A 37 17.70 -8.49 -1.83
N TYR A 38 18.23 -8.51 -0.61
CA TYR A 38 19.60 -8.88 -0.29
C TYR A 38 19.60 -9.89 0.85
N VAL A 39 20.40 -10.95 0.74
CA VAL A 39 20.49 -12.01 1.75
C VAL A 39 21.82 -11.87 2.49
N GLY A 40 21.76 -11.36 3.71
CA GLY A 40 22.92 -11.12 4.57
C GLY A 40 22.72 -9.90 5.47
N ASP A 41 23.70 -9.63 6.33
CA ASP A 41 23.65 -8.49 7.23
C ASP A 41 24.09 -7.20 6.52
N GLN A 42 23.25 -6.17 6.60
CA GLN A 42 23.56 -4.83 6.10
C GLN A 42 22.94 -3.76 7.00
N ALA A 43 23.69 -3.35 8.04
CA ALA A 43 23.17 -2.47 9.10
C ALA A 43 22.75 -1.07 8.60
N GLU A 44 23.35 -0.61 7.49
CA GLU A 44 23.08 0.69 6.89
C GLU A 44 21.85 0.68 5.96
N ALA A 45 21.31 -0.49 5.61
CA ALA A 45 20.17 -0.62 4.67
C ALA A 45 18.88 0.06 5.16
N LYS A 46 18.79 0.39 6.46
CA LYS A 46 17.68 1.18 7.02
C LYS A 46 17.70 2.66 6.63
N GLN A 47 18.81 3.17 6.08
CA GLN A 47 18.92 4.57 5.73
C GLN A 47 18.14 4.89 4.45
N ILE A 48 17.41 6.00 4.45
CA ILE A 48 16.58 6.45 3.30
C ILE A 48 17.41 6.60 2.01
N LYS A 49 18.69 6.94 2.13
CA LYS A 49 19.61 7.16 1.00
C LYS A 49 20.60 6.01 0.79
N PHE A 50 20.33 4.84 1.36
CA PHE A 50 21.16 3.67 1.13
C PHE A 50 21.14 3.31 -0.37
N ASN A 51 22.29 2.92 -0.93
CA ASN A 51 22.39 2.51 -2.32
C ASN A 51 22.12 1.00 -2.43
N ASP A 52 20.89 0.65 -2.79
CA ASP A 52 20.41 -0.72 -3.02
C ASP A 52 20.39 -1.11 -4.51
N SER A 53 21.02 -0.33 -5.40
CA SER A 53 20.99 -0.55 -6.86
C SER A 53 21.50 -1.92 -7.34
N GLN A 54 22.22 -2.65 -6.48
CA GLN A 54 22.76 -3.98 -6.77
C GLN A 54 21.90 -5.13 -6.20
N TRP A 55 20.79 -4.82 -5.53
CA TRP A 55 19.93 -5.82 -4.91
C TRP A 55 19.04 -6.52 -5.95
N LYS A 56 18.62 -7.76 -5.67
CA LYS A 56 17.77 -8.56 -6.57
C LYS A 56 16.34 -7.99 -6.55
N ALA A 57 15.80 -7.63 -7.71
CA ALA A 57 14.39 -7.29 -7.84
C ALA A 57 13.51 -8.54 -7.70
N VAL A 58 12.47 -8.49 -6.86
CA VAL A 58 11.54 -9.60 -6.58
C VAL A 58 10.09 -9.10 -6.44
N ASN A 59 9.13 -9.98 -6.65
CA ASN A 59 7.72 -9.78 -6.27
C ASN A 59 7.36 -10.75 -5.16
N LEU A 60 6.56 -10.31 -4.18
CA LEU A 60 6.10 -11.16 -3.09
C LEU A 60 4.92 -12.07 -3.51
N PRO A 61 4.79 -13.28 -2.92
CA PRO A 61 5.74 -13.90 -1.99
C PRO A 61 7.03 -14.35 -2.70
N ALA A 62 8.18 -14.06 -2.08
CA ALA A 62 9.50 -14.47 -2.55
C ALA A 62 10.26 -15.12 -1.38
N ALA A 63 10.84 -16.30 -1.60
CA ALA A 63 11.59 -17.01 -0.57
C ALA A 63 13.09 -16.73 -0.73
N PHE A 64 13.76 -16.30 0.34
CA PHE A 64 15.19 -15.97 0.28
C PHE A 64 16.08 -17.18 0.00
N ASN A 65 15.60 -18.40 0.28
CA ASN A 65 16.34 -19.65 0.16
C ASN A 65 15.87 -20.51 -1.03
N GLU A 66 15.09 -19.97 -1.97
CA GLU A 66 14.49 -20.75 -3.06
C GLU A 66 15.50 -21.58 -3.85
N ASP A 67 16.67 -21.00 -4.15
CA ASP A 67 17.74 -21.67 -4.90
C ASP A 67 18.48 -22.74 -4.08
N GLN A 68 18.40 -22.66 -2.75
CA GLN A 68 19.09 -23.58 -1.84
C GLN A 68 18.16 -24.66 -1.28
N ALA A 69 16.86 -24.43 -1.27
CA ALA A 69 15.87 -25.26 -0.58
C ALA A 69 15.86 -26.73 -1.03
N PHE A 70 16.42 -27.03 -2.22
CA PHE A 70 16.52 -28.38 -2.78
C PHE A 70 17.90 -28.69 -3.37
N ALA A 71 18.94 -27.96 -2.96
CA ALA A 71 20.29 -28.16 -3.48
C ALA A 71 20.93 -29.49 -3.03
N LYS A 72 20.35 -30.16 -2.02
CA LYS A 72 20.77 -31.47 -1.52
C LYS A 72 19.60 -32.44 -1.56
N ASP A 73 19.86 -33.68 -1.98
CA ASP A 73 18.88 -34.76 -1.84
C ASP A 73 18.66 -35.06 -0.36
N ILE A 74 17.43 -35.39 0.03
CA ILE A 74 17.09 -35.73 1.41
C ILE A 74 17.88 -36.93 1.95
N LYS A 75 18.37 -37.80 1.06
CA LYS A 75 19.23 -38.94 1.41
C LYS A 75 20.65 -38.53 1.83
N ASP A 76 21.08 -37.32 1.44
CA ASP A 76 22.42 -36.78 1.67
C ASP A 76 22.45 -35.68 2.74
N LEU A 77 21.35 -35.49 3.48
CA LEU A 77 21.21 -34.54 4.59
C LEU A 77 21.63 -35.12 5.94
#